data_AF-A0A258S7J0-F1
#
_entry.id   AF-A0A258S7J0-F1
#
_cell.length_a   1.000
_cell.length_b   1.000
_cell.length_c   1.000
_cell.angle_alpha   90.00
_cell.angle_beta   90.00
_cell.angle_gamma   90.00
#
_symmetry.space_group_name_H-M   'P 1'
#
loop_
_entity.id
_entity.type
_entity.pdbx_description
1 polymer ?
#
loop_
_entity_poly.entity_id
_entity_poly.type
_entity_poly.pdbx_seq_one_letter_code
_entity_poly.pdbx_strand_id
1 'polypeptide(L)'
;MIHTKIGFRLSAYLNKLECSVAIADGPTVNFDEVAYSEDCTYKLDYMVHDIWASGSTPLGVMRDATVGVLRVEYRLFSFDGQGDPSVIEQVVPVVARGSAEQRFGARYRNAT
;
A
#
# COMPACT_ATOMS: atom_id res chain seq x y z
N MET A 1 -10.20 -1.80 5.96
CA MET A 1 -11.02 -2.37 7.06
C MET A 1 -11.05 -3.88 6.90
N ILE A 2 -10.76 -4.63 7.96
CA ILE A 2 -10.72 -6.09 7.93
C ILE A 2 -12.01 -6.62 8.52
N HIS A 3 -12.68 -7.54 7.82
CA HIS A 3 -13.92 -8.15 8.28
C HIS A 3 -13.62 -9.37 9.14
N THR A 4 -14.18 -9.42 10.34
CA THR A 4 -13.97 -10.54 11.26
C THR A 4 -15.18 -10.75 12.17
N LYS A 5 -15.49 -12.01 12.45
CA LYS A 5 -16.53 -12.39 13.43
C LYS A 5 -15.94 -12.71 14.81
N ILE A 6 -14.63 -12.58 14.96
CA ILE A 6 -13.88 -12.94 16.17
C ILE A 6 -12.93 -11.77 16.50
N GLY A 7 -12.93 -11.30 17.74
CA GLY A 7 -11.99 -10.27 18.19
C GLY A 7 -10.59 -10.86 18.40
N PHE A 8 -9.78 -10.91 17.35
CA PHE A 8 -8.36 -11.27 17.44
C PHE A 8 -7.48 -10.12 16.98
N ARG A 9 -6.20 -10.09 17.35
CA ARG A 9 -5.25 -9.09 16.82
C ARG A 9 -4.73 -9.53 15.47
N LEU A 10 -4.67 -8.61 14.49
CA LEU A 10 -4.15 -8.91 13.15
C LEU A 10 -2.76 -9.54 13.23
N SER A 11 -1.86 -8.98 14.03
CA SER A 11 -0.49 -9.50 14.22
C SER A 11 -0.40 -10.96 14.69
N ALA A 12 -1.43 -11.49 15.35
CA ALA A 12 -1.43 -12.88 15.81
C ALA A 12 -1.74 -13.89 14.70
N TYR A 13 -2.39 -13.45 13.62
CA TYR A 13 -2.87 -14.33 12.56
C TYR A 13 -2.47 -13.87 11.16
N LEU A 14 -1.91 -12.68 11.00
CA LEU A 14 -1.45 -12.17 9.72
C LEU A 14 -0.23 -12.97 9.27
N ASN A 15 -0.42 -13.75 8.23
CA ASN A 15 0.65 -14.50 7.58
C ASN A 15 1.26 -13.70 6.44
N LYS A 16 0.43 -12.97 5.69
CA LYS A 16 0.89 -12.18 4.55
C LYS A 16 0.17 -10.85 4.49
N LEU A 17 0.91 -9.77 4.23
CA LEU A 17 0.40 -8.46 3.89
C LEU A 17 1.21 -7.91 2.72
N GLU A 18 0.55 -7.67 1.61
CA GLU A 18 1.12 -7.07 0.42
C GLU A 18 0.30 -5.85 0.01
N CYS A 19 0.99 -4.79 -0.35
CA CYS A 19 0.36 -3.57 -0.79
C CYS A 19 0.95 -3.13 -2.13
N SER A 20 0.09 -2.67 -3.02
CA SER A 20 0.48 -2.14 -4.31
C SER A 20 -0.44 -0.99 -4.72
N VAL A 21 0.03 -0.14 -5.61
CA VAL A 21 -0.79 0.90 -6.24
C VAL A 21 -0.72 0.77 -7.76
N ALA A 22 -1.86 0.60 -8.40
CA ALA A 22 -1.99 0.69 -9.85
C ALA A 22 -2.19 2.14 -10.25
N ILE A 23 -1.24 2.71 -11.00
CA ILE A 23 -1.31 4.07 -11.50
C ILE A 23 -2.14 4.06 -12.80
N ALA A 24 -3.08 5.00 -12.95
CA ALA A 24 -3.86 5.12 -14.19
C ALA A 24 -2.94 5.29 -15.40
N ASP A 25 -3.13 4.45 -16.42
CA ASP A 25 -2.31 4.39 -17.65
C ASP A 25 -0.79 4.16 -17.40
N GLY A 26 -0.45 3.68 -16.20
CA GLY A 26 0.91 3.40 -15.76
C GLY A 26 1.10 1.97 -15.23
N PRO A 27 2.25 1.66 -14.62
CA PRO A 27 2.53 0.38 -14.01
C PRO A 27 1.87 0.26 -12.65
N THR A 28 1.77 -0.97 -12.19
CA THR A 28 1.57 -1.28 -10.78
C THR A 28 2.89 -1.13 -10.03
N VAL A 29 2.88 -0.32 -8.98
CA VAL A 29 4.01 -0.16 -8.06
C VAL A 29 3.75 -1.02 -6.84
N ASN A 30 4.58 -2.02 -6.62
CA ASN A 30 4.59 -2.78 -5.36
C ASN A 30 5.29 -1.95 -4.29
N PHE A 31 4.77 -1.98 -3.07
CA PHE A 31 5.40 -1.30 -1.96
C PHE A 31 6.47 -2.19 -1.33
N ASP A 32 7.66 -1.63 -1.17
CA ASP A 32 8.85 -2.31 -0.63
C ASP A 32 8.78 -2.39 0.90
N GLU A 33 8.13 -1.39 1.52
CA GLU A 33 7.94 -1.31 2.97
C GLU A 33 6.45 -1.22 3.28
N VAL A 34 5.97 -2.10 4.14
CA VAL A 34 4.60 -2.09 4.63
C VAL A 34 4.62 -2.27 6.14
N ALA A 35 3.97 -1.35 6.85
CA ALA A 35 3.78 -1.39 8.29
C ALA A 35 2.30 -1.15 8.61
N TYR A 36 1.87 -1.64 9.77
CA TYR A 36 0.50 -1.45 10.25
C TYR A 36 0.51 -1.25 11.77
N SER A 37 -0.54 -0.62 12.29
CA SER A 37 -0.69 -0.43 13.73
C SER A 37 -0.91 -1.78 14.42
N GLU A 38 -0.13 -2.11 15.45
CA GLU A 38 -0.38 -3.34 16.22
C GLU A 38 -1.70 -3.26 17.00
N ASP A 39 -2.01 -2.07 17.51
CA ASP A 39 -3.30 -1.75 18.11
C ASP A 39 -4.34 -1.44 17.02
N CYS A 40 -5.59 -1.83 17.28
CA CYS A 40 -6.71 -1.61 16.37
C CYS A 40 -7.95 -1.13 17.09
N THR A 41 -8.81 -0.43 16.35
CA THR A 41 -10.17 -0.14 16.81
C THR A 41 -11.13 -1.22 16.32
N TYR A 42 -11.90 -1.80 17.24
CA TYR A 42 -12.98 -2.73 16.93
C TYR A 42 -14.28 -1.96 16.70
N LYS A 43 -14.95 -2.18 15.57
CA LYS A 43 -16.24 -1.59 15.23
C LYS A 43 -17.18 -2.67 14.68
N LEU A 44 -18.13 -3.13 15.49
CA LEU A 44 -18.99 -4.27 15.15
C LEU A 44 -18.15 -5.48 14.72
N ASP A 45 -18.38 -6.01 13.52
CA ASP A 45 -17.66 -7.14 12.91
C ASP A 45 -16.41 -6.71 12.14
N TYR A 46 -15.82 -5.56 12.50
CA TYR A 46 -14.68 -5.00 11.81
C TYR A 46 -13.54 -4.62 12.74
N MET A 47 -12.33 -4.83 12.24
CA MET A 47 -11.11 -4.28 12.78
C MET A 47 -10.56 -3.19 11.87
N VAL A 48 -10.20 -2.07 12.48
CA VAL A 48 -9.61 -0.91 11.80
C VAL A 48 -8.18 -0.76 12.29
N HIS A 49 -7.24 -0.96 11.36
CA HIS A 49 -5.81 -0.70 11.53
C HIS A 49 -5.41 0.46 10.65
N ASP A 50 -4.44 1.24 11.11
CA ASP A 50 -3.71 2.17 10.27
C ASP A 50 -2.64 1.40 9.50
N ILE A 51 -2.46 1.73 8.23
CA ILE A 51 -1.48 1.11 7.33
C ILE A 51 -0.60 2.21 6.76
N TRP A 52 0.71 1.99 6.83
CA TRP A 52 1.72 2.80 6.16
C TRP A 52 2.44 1.93 5.15
N ALA A 53 2.55 2.41 3.93
CA ALA A 53 3.29 1.71 2.91
C ALA A 53 4.08 2.69 2.05
N SER A 54 5.26 2.28 1.62
CA SER A 54 6.17 3.09 0.82
C SER A 54 6.69 2.28 -0.36
N GLY A 55 6.86 2.94 -1.50
CA GLY A 55 7.47 2.36 -2.70
C GLY A 55 7.92 3.47 -3.64
N SER A 56 8.68 3.09 -4.66
CA SER A 56 9.29 4.03 -5.58
C SER A 56 9.07 3.63 -7.04
N THR A 57 8.95 4.63 -7.91
CA THR A 57 8.86 4.42 -9.36
C THR A 57 9.40 5.66 -10.09
N PRO A 58 9.93 5.52 -11.32
CA PRO A 58 10.44 6.66 -12.07
C PRO A 58 9.37 7.74 -12.33
N LEU A 59 9.72 9.02 -12.15
CA LEU A 59 8.77 10.13 -12.27
C LEU A 59 8.08 10.21 -13.64
N GLY A 60 8.79 9.88 -14.72
CA GLY A 60 8.25 9.94 -16.09
C GLY A 60 6.99 9.09 -16.27
N VAL A 61 6.80 8.11 -15.41
CA VAL A 61 5.69 7.19 -15.39
C VAL A 61 4.49 7.71 -14.57
N MET A 62 4.74 8.62 -13.63
CA MET A 62 3.72 9.21 -12.76
C MET A 62 3.21 10.58 -13.24
N ARG A 63 3.83 11.12 -14.29
CA ARG A 63 3.82 12.56 -14.60
C ARG A 63 2.42 13.15 -14.79
N ASP A 64 1.46 12.35 -15.24
CA ASP A 64 0.11 12.78 -15.57
C ASP A 64 -0.97 12.13 -14.69
N ALA A 65 -0.58 11.24 -13.77
CA ALA A 65 -1.51 10.50 -12.93
C ALA A 65 -1.63 11.12 -11.53
N THR A 66 -2.82 11.61 -11.20
CA THR A 66 -3.15 12.19 -9.89
C THR A 66 -3.84 11.19 -8.96
N VAL A 67 -4.27 10.04 -9.50
CA VAL A 67 -5.01 8.99 -8.78
C VAL A 67 -4.48 7.61 -9.16
N GLY A 68 -4.56 6.70 -8.20
CA GLY A 68 -4.24 5.29 -8.39
C GLY A 68 -5.20 4.41 -7.60
N VAL A 69 -5.23 3.12 -7.92
CA VAL A 69 -5.97 2.11 -7.16
C VAL A 69 -5.00 1.45 -6.20
N LEU A 70 -5.10 1.80 -4.92
CA LEU A 70 -4.44 1.08 -3.84
C LEU A 70 -5.10 -0.28 -3.68
N ARG A 71 -4.28 -1.33 -3.70
CA ARG A 71 -4.69 -2.69 -3.39
C ARG A 71 -3.90 -3.19 -2.19
N VAL A 72 -4.61 -3.65 -1.16
CA VAL A 72 -4.06 -4.33 0.00
C VAL A 72 -4.55 -5.77 -0.04
N GLU A 73 -3.64 -6.71 -0.24
CA GLU A 73 -3.91 -8.14 -0.12
C GLU A 73 -3.38 -8.61 1.24
N TYR A 74 -4.23 -9.31 1.99
CA TYR A 74 -3.82 -9.91 3.25
C TYR A 74 -4.30 -11.35 3.37
N ARG A 75 -3.52 -12.16 4.08
CA ARG A 75 -3.84 -13.55 4.44
C ARG A 75 -3.76 -13.71 5.93
N LEU A 76 -4.82 -14.27 6.48
CA LEU A 76 -4.92 -14.64 7.88
C LEU A 76 -4.57 -16.14 8.02
N PHE A 77 -4.27 -16.58 9.24
CA PHE A 77 -3.78 -17.91 9.65
C PHE A 77 -2.27 -18.11 9.52
N SER A 78 -1.68 -18.68 10.57
CA SER A 78 -0.22 -18.74 10.82
C SER A 78 0.61 -19.56 9.82
N PHE A 79 0.00 -20.21 8.83
CA PHE A 79 0.68 -21.12 7.90
C PHE A 79 0.46 -20.74 6.44
N ASP A 80 1.54 -20.77 5.66
CA ASP A 80 1.50 -20.52 4.22
C ASP A 80 0.56 -21.52 3.52
N GLY A 81 -0.36 -20.98 2.72
CA GLY A 81 -1.33 -21.76 1.95
C GLY A 81 -2.66 -22.05 2.68
N GLN A 82 -2.82 -21.61 3.93
CA GLN A 82 -4.14 -21.59 4.59
C GLN A 82 -4.84 -20.24 4.42
N GLY A 83 -6.15 -20.31 4.19
CA GLY A 83 -7.01 -19.13 4.04
C GLY A 83 -6.98 -18.53 2.63
N ASP A 84 -8.14 -18.02 2.22
CA ASP A 84 -8.24 -17.25 0.97
C ASP A 84 -7.70 -15.83 1.19
N PRO A 85 -6.97 -15.27 0.21
CA PRO A 85 -6.55 -13.89 0.27
C PRO A 85 -7.78 -12.99 0.32
N SER A 86 -7.74 -12.05 1.24
CA SER A 86 -8.70 -10.96 1.30
C SER A 86 -8.08 -9.72 0.67
N VAL A 87 -8.88 -9.01 -0.12
CA VAL A 87 -8.43 -7.86 -0.89
C VAL A 87 -9.25 -6.64 -0.51
N ILE A 88 -8.57 -5.52 -0.26
CA ILE A 88 -9.16 -4.20 -0.10
C ILE A 88 -8.64 -3.34 -1.25
N GLU A 89 -9.55 -2.75 -2.01
CA GLU A 89 -9.21 -1.81 -3.08
C GLU A 89 -9.82 -0.44 -2.82
N GLN A 90 -9.03 0.60 -3.05
CA GLN A 90 -9.44 1.98 -2.84
C GLN A 90 -8.77 2.91 -3.85
N VAL A 91 -9.54 3.85 -4.41
CA VAL A 91 -8.99 4.95 -5.21
C VAL A 91 -8.33 5.94 -4.25
N VAL A 92 -7.04 6.21 -4.45
CA VAL A 92 -6.23 7.10 -3.62
C VAL A 92 -5.55 8.16 -4.48
N PRO A 93 -5.34 9.38 -3.95
CA PRO A 93 -4.50 10.37 -4.60
C PRO A 93 -3.04 9.89 -4.59
N VAL A 94 -2.35 10.10 -5.70
CA VAL A 94 -0.94 9.78 -5.84
C VAL A 94 -0.14 11.08 -5.91
N VAL A 95 0.84 11.23 -5.01
CA VAL A 95 1.65 12.44 -4.91
C VAL A 95 3.11 12.10 -5.17
N ALA A 96 3.67 12.63 -6.25
CA ALA A 96 5.09 12.50 -6.54
C ALA A 96 5.93 13.23 -5.48
N ARG A 97 6.84 12.50 -4.81
CA ARG A 97 7.78 13.03 -3.81
C ARG A 97 9.23 12.70 -4.20
N GLY A 98 10.17 13.56 -3.80
CA GLY A 98 11.61 13.46 -4.10
C GLY A 98 12.30 14.82 -4.13
N SER A 99 13.63 14.86 -4.12
CA SER A 99 14.42 16.08 -4.37
C SER A 99 14.27 16.57 -5.81
N ALA A 100 14.67 17.81 -6.10
CA ALA A 100 14.66 18.32 -7.48
C ALA A 100 15.52 17.45 -8.41
N GLU A 101 16.63 16.91 -7.91
CA GLU A 101 17.45 15.97 -8.67
C GLU A 101 16.76 14.61 -8.88
N GLN A 102 16.04 14.09 -7.87
CA GLN A 102 15.25 12.85 -8.03
C GLN A 102 14.05 13.02 -8.96
N ARG A 103 13.50 14.23 -9.05
CA ARG A 103 12.38 14.55 -9.95
C ARG A 103 12.84 14.85 -11.38
N PHE A 104 13.93 15.61 -11.54
CA PHE A 104 14.34 16.16 -12.84
C PHE A 104 15.64 15.57 -13.40
N GLY A 105 16.33 14.71 -12.63
CA GLY A 105 17.54 14.00 -13.05
C GLY A 105 18.58 14.94 -13.66
N ALA A 106 19.07 14.57 -14.85
CA ALA A 106 20.10 15.32 -15.59
C ALA A 106 19.71 16.76 -15.97
N ARG A 107 18.41 17.10 -16.04
CA ARG A 107 17.97 18.48 -16.33
C ARG A 107 18.26 19.45 -15.19
N TYR A 108 18.33 18.96 -13.95
CA TYR A 108 18.69 19.79 -12.80
C TYR A 108 20.19 20.13 -12.80
N ARG A 109 21.06 19.15 -13.12
CA ARG A 109 22.53 19.35 -13.14
C ARG A 109 22.99 20.36 -14.20
N ASN A 110 22.24 20.51 -15.29
CA ASN A 110 22.57 21.45 -16.36
C ASN A 110 22.00 22.87 -16.14
N ALA A 111 21.28 23.10 -15.02
CA ALA A 111 20.63 24.38 -14.71
C ALA A 111 21.30 25.14 -13.53
N THR A 112 22.40 24.62 -13.00
CA THR A 112 23.23 25.21 -11.92
C THR A 112 24.64 25.47 -12.41
#